data_AF-A0A6G6PFR3-F1
#
_entry.id   AF-A0A6G6PFR3-F1
#
_cell.length_a   1.000
_cell.length_b   1.000
_cell.length_c   1.000
_cell.angle_alpha   90.00
_cell.angle_beta   90.00
_cell.angle_gamma   90.00
#
_symmetry.space_group_name_H-M   'P 1'
#
loop_
_entity.id
_entity.type
_entity.pdbx_description
1 polymer ?
#
loop_
_entity_poly.entity_id
_entity_poly.type
_entity_poly.pdbx_seq_one_letter_code
_entity_poly.pdbx_strand_id
1 'polypeptide(L)'
;MSHQWILTPILIPELSAVIFRPGAHLNTFNGRMLLMTLPEELKHKPSGLISLSDQYLSGVAGDERVSKPVLNLTIDPEPPASFMKKPKLLRWTNDKYLQWVKSQPCCVCGATVDDAHHLIGYGQGGTGTKAHDLFTIPLCRIHHSELHKDPNGWEREHGSQIILLFKFLDRSIGLGVFG
;
A
#
# COMPACT_ATOMS: atom_id res chain seq x y z
N MET A 1 -27.37 19.63 -30.74
CA MET A 1 -27.68 18.29 -30.21
C MET A 1 -27.10 18.22 -28.81
N SER A 2 -27.93 18.09 -27.77
CA SER A 2 -27.44 17.99 -26.39
C SER A 2 -26.62 16.71 -26.25
N HIS A 3 -25.33 16.85 -25.95
CA HIS A 3 -24.48 15.69 -25.68
C HIS A 3 -24.93 15.07 -24.34
N GLN A 4 -25.51 13.87 -24.40
CA GLN A 4 -25.94 13.11 -23.23
C GLN A 4 -24.72 12.43 -22.61
N TRP A 5 -24.11 13.06 -21.61
CA TRP A 5 -22.95 12.51 -20.92
C TRP A 5 -23.38 11.53 -19.83
N ILE A 6 -22.96 10.27 -19.96
CA ILE A 6 -23.15 9.22 -18.94
C ILE A 6 -22.16 9.41 -17.77
N LEU A 7 -20.95 9.88 -18.09
CA LEU A 7 -19.91 10.21 -17.13
C LEU A 7 -19.39 11.64 -17.36
N THR A 8 -18.97 12.29 -16.28
CA THR A 8 -18.32 13.60 -16.29
C THR A 8 -16.84 13.42 -15.89
N PRO A 9 -15.88 13.64 -16.79
CA PRO A 9 -14.46 13.54 -16.45
C PRO A 9 -14.01 14.74 -15.59
N ILE A 10 -13.16 14.46 -14.61
CA ILE A 10 -12.40 15.44 -13.83
C ILE A 10 -10.93 15.10 -14.00
N LEU A 11 -10.14 16.04 -14.49
CA LEU A 11 -8.69 15.89 -14.57
C LEU A 11 -8.09 16.14 -13.18
N ILE A 12 -7.19 15.26 -12.74
CA ILE A 12 -6.37 15.42 -11.54
C ILE A 12 -4.89 15.42 -11.97
N PRO A 13 -4.37 16.58 -12.43
CA PRO A 13 -3.03 16.66 -13.01
C PRO A 13 -1.92 16.19 -12.07
N GLU A 14 -2.05 16.45 -10.77
CA GLU A 14 -1.07 16.10 -9.74
C GLU A 14 -0.86 14.58 -9.63
N LEU A 15 -1.90 13.81 -9.95
CA LEU A 15 -1.87 12.35 -9.94
C LEU A 15 -1.71 11.76 -11.36
N SER A 16 -1.60 12.60 -12.39
CA SER A 16 -1.66 12.16 -13.79
C SER A 16 -2.86 11.24 -14.06
N ALA A 17 -4.01 11.55 -13.46
CA ALA A 17 -5.19 10.71 -13.45
C ALA A 17 -6.44 11.47 -13.91
N VAL A 18 -7.46 10.72 -14.37
CA VAL A 18 -8.80 11.23 -14.67
C VAL A 18 -9.82 10.48 -13.82
N ILE A 19 -10.60 11.22 -13.04
CA ILE A 19 -11.71 10.68 -12.24
C ILE A 19 -13.01 10.91 -13.01
N PHE A 20 -13.84 9.88 -13.14
CA PHE A 20 -15.16 10.01 -13.75
C PHE A 20 -16.25 10.07 -12.68
N ARG A 21 -17.03 11.14 -12.67
CA ARG A 21 -18.26 11.24 -11.86
C ARG A 21 -19.46 10.76 -12.66
N PRO A 22 -20.52 10.24 -11.99
CA PRO A 22 -21.84 10.09 -12.60
C PRO A 22 -22.27 11.35 -13.34
N GLY A 23 -22.63 11.20 -14.62
CA GLY A 23 -23.24 12.25 -15.44
C GLY A 23 -24.75 12.33 -15.22
N ALA A 24 -25.38 13.36 -15.78
CA ALA A 24 -26.82 13.64 -15.61
C ALA A 24 -27.73 12.51 -16.13
N HIS A 25 -27.20 11.62 -16.98
CA HIS A 25 -27.95 10.55 -17.61
C HIS A 25 -27.49 9.15 -17.17
N LEU A 26 -26.63 9.02 -16.15
CA LEU A 26 -26.17 7.70 -15.68
C LEU A 26 -27.34 6.79 -15.27
N ASN A 27 -28.39 7.37 -14.70
CA ASN A 27 -29.63 6.66 -14.33
C ASN A 27 -30.38 6.03 -15.53
N THR A 28 -30.12 6.48 -16.76
CA THR A 28 -30.70 5.91 -17.98
C THR A 28 -29.81 4.85 -18.64
N PHE A 29 -28.58 4.68 -18.16
CA PHE A 29 -27.66 3.68 -18.69
C PHE A 29 -27.96 2.30 -18.10
N ASN A 30 -28.22 1.32 -18.97
CA ASN A 30 -28.36 -0.07 -18.59
C ASN A 30 -27.41 -0.91 -19.45
N GLY A 31 -26.37 -1.48 -18.84
CA GLY A 31 -25.38 -2.28 -19.56
C GLY A 31 -23.99 -2.23 -18.92
N ARG A 32 -23.00 -2.71 -19.67
CA ARG A 32 -21.57 -2.62 -19.32
C ARG A 32 -20.92 -1.51 -20.13
N MET A 33 -20.08 -0.71 -19.49
CA MET A 33 -19.33 0.37 -20.12
C MET A 33 -17.86 0.03 -20.14
N LEU A 34 -17.21 0.20 -21.29
CA LEU A 34 -15.78 0.06 -21.47
C LEU A 34 -15.14 1.45 -21.54
N LEU A 35 -14.19 1.73 -20.65
CA LEU A 35 -13.39 2.96 -20.67
C LEU A 35 -11.98 2.62 -21.13
N MET A 36 -11.51 3.28 -22.18
CA MET A 36 -10.18 3.10 -22.73
C MET A 36 -9.67 4.41 -23.33
N THR A 37 -8.37 4.49 -23.56
CA THR A 37 -7.79 5.54 -24.42
C THR A 37 -8.36 5.41 -25.83
N LEU A 38 -8.55 6.55 -26.52
CA LEU A 38 -9.07 6.55 -27.89
C LEU A 38 -8.12 5.74 -28.80
N PRO A 39 -8.56 4.60 -29.34
CA PRO A 39 -7.75 3.81 -30.28
C PRO A 39 -7.46 4.63 -31.54
N GLU A 40 -6.28 4.43 -32.17
CA GLU A 40 -5.91 5.17 -33.38
C GLU A 40 -6.90 4.92 -34.53
N GLU A 41 -7.53 3.75 -34.59
CA GLU A 41 -8.54 3.39 -35.59
C GLU A 41 -9.82 4.24 -35.48
N LEU A 42 -10.11 4.77 -34.29
CA LEU A 42 -11.30 5.57 -34.01
C LEU A 42 -11.03 7.08 -34.03
N LYS A 43 -9.77 7.50 -34.21
CA LYS A 43 -9.35 8.92 -34.19
C LYS A 43 -10.03 9.79 -35.23
N HIS A 44 -10.40 9.20 -36.37
CA HIS A 44 -11.07 9.89 -37.48
C HIS A 44 -12.59 9.82 -37.42
N LYS A 45 -13.17 9.07 -36.47
CA LYS A 45 -14.63 8.96 -36.34
C LYS A 45 -15.18 10.11 -35.49
N PRO A 46 -16.40 10.59 -35.78
CA PRO A 46 -17.03 11.61 -34.96
C PRO A 46 -17.37 11.08 -33.56
N SER A 47 -17.30 11.96 -32.55
CA SER A 47 -17.74 11.65 -31.19
C SER A 47 -19.23 11.30 -31.17
N GLY A 48 -19.59 10.19 -30.52
CA GLY A 48 -20.98 9.74 -30.44
C GLY A 48 -21.10 8.23 -30.29
N LEU A 49 -22.28 7.70 -30.57
CA LEU A 49 -22.54 6.27 -30.54
C LEU A 49 -21.86 5.60 -31.74
N ILE A 50 -20.84 4.79 -31.47
CA ILE A 50 -20.11 4.04 -32.50
C ILE A 50 -20.63 2.61 -32.50
N SER A 51 -21.00 2.09 -33.68
CA SER A 51 -21.22 0.65 -33.85
C SER A 51 -19.85 -0.04 -33.76
N LEU A 52 -19.61 -0.72 -32.64
CA LEU A 52 -18.41 -1.51 -32.43
C LEU A 52 -18.59 -2.87 -33.14
N SER A 53 -17.56 -3.32 -33.85
CA SER A 53 -17.48 -4.68 -34.37
C SER A 53 -17.20 -5.67 -33.24
N ASP A 54 -17.60 -6.93 -33.42
CA ASP A 54 -17.39 -8.03 -32.45
C ASP A 54 -15.92 -8.25 -32.05
N GLN A 55 -14.97 -7.71 -32.83
CA GLN A 55 -13.54 -7.74 -32.54
C GLN A 55 -13.16 -6.96 -31.26
N TYR A 56 -13.95 -5.96 -30.86
CA TYR A 56 -13.76 -5.26 -29.58
C TYR A 56 -14.43 -5.98 -28.40
N LEU A 57 -15.32 -6.93 -28.68
CA LEU A 57 -16.05 -7.73 -27.70
C LEU A 57 -15.42 -9.11 -27.48
N SER A 58 -14.54 -9.57 -28.38
CA SER A 58 -13.71 -10.74 -28.14
C SER A 58 -12.76 -10.41 -26.99
N GLY A 59 -13.19 -10.79 -25.79
CA GLY A 59 -12.53 -10.54 -24.51
C GLY A 59 -11.18 -11.26 -24.36
N VAL A 60 -10.26 -11.01 -25.27
CA VAL A 60 -8.85 -11.14 -24.99
C VAL A 60 -8.44 -9.82 -24.33
N ALA A 61 -8.91 -9.63 -23.10
CA ALA A 61 -8.16 -8.84 -22.15
C ALA A 61 -6.84 -9.60 -21.95
N GLY A 62 -5.86 -9.33 -22.83
CA GLY A 62 -4.53 -9.93 -22.82
C GLY A 62 -3.67 -9.49 -21.64
N ASP A 63 -4.29 -9.13 -20.53
CA ASP A 63 -3.65 -8.88 -19.25
C ASP A 63 -4.68 -9.23 -18.17
N GLU A 64 -5.07 -10.49 -18.10
CA GLU A 64 -5.41 -11.08 -16.80
C GLU A 64 -4.12 -10.97 -15.97
N ARG A 65 -3.90 -9.79 -15.39
CA ARG A 65 -2.97 -9.65 -14.28
C ARG A 65 -3.59 -10.49 -13.18
N VAL A 66 -3.32 -11.79 -13.21
CA VAL A 66 -3.42 -12.67 -12.07
C VAL A 66 -2.65 -11.91 -11.00
N SER A 67 -3.39 -11.24 -10.12
CA SER A 67 -2.80 -10.42 -9.07
C SER A 67 -2.03 -11.40 -8.23
N LYS A 68 -0.70 -11.42 -8.43
CA LYS A 68 0.17 -12.22 -7.57
C LYS A 68 -0.11 -11.74 -6.15
N PRO A 69 -0.43 -12.66 -5.22
CA PRO A 69 -0.68 -12.27 -3.86
C PRO A 69 0.55 -11.51 -3.37
N VAL A 70 0.32 -10.27 -2.96
CA VAL A 70 1.37 -9.35 -2.47
C VAL A 70 1.94 -9.84 -1.12
N LEU A 71 1.20 -10.72 -0.44
CA LEU A 71 1.56 -11.34 0.83
C LEU A 71 1.42 -12.85 0.72
N ASN A 72 2.49 -13.58 1.00
CA ASN A 72 2.51 -15.04 1.06
C ASN A 72 2.59 -15.49 2.51
N LEU A 73 1.54 -15.18 3.27
CA LEU A 73 1.44 -15.49 4.69
C LEU A 73 0.67 -16.80 4.89
N THR A 74 1.29 -17.77 5.58
CA THR A 74 0.57 -18.96 6.06
C THR A 74 -0.22 -18.59 7.31
N ILE A 75 -1.54 -18.71 7.24
CA ILE A 75 -2.45 -18.44 8.37
C ILE A 75 -2.91 -19.78 8.92
N ASP A 76 -2.57 -20.06 10.18
CA ASP A 76 -3.20 -21.13 10.95
C ASP A 76 -4.51 -20.58 11.53
N PRO A 77 -5.69 -21.12 11.16
CA PRO A 77 -6.97 -20.64 11.68
C PRO A 77 -7.18 -21.00 13.16
N GLU A 78 -6.47 -22.00 13.69
CA GLU A 78 -6.67 -22.52 15.04
C GLU A 78 -5.34 -22.74 15.79
N PRO A 79 -4.52 -21.70 15.98
CA PRO A 79 -3.22 -21.86 16.61
C PRO A 79 -3.41 -22.31 18.07
N PRO A 80 -2.82 -23.43 18.53
CA PRO A 80 -3.13 -24.03 19.83
C PRO A 80 -3.00 -23.08 21.04
N ALA A 81 -2.12 -22.08 20.94
CA ALA A 81 -1.94 -21.07 21.97
C ALA A 81 -3.18 -20.16 22.16
N SER A 82 -4.02 -19.96 21.14
CA SER A 82 -5.22 -19.10 21.22
C SER A 82 -6.27 -19.64 22.20
N PHE A 83 -6.28 -20.95 22.44
CA PHE A 83 -7.19 -21.61 23.38
C PHE A 83 -6.69 -21.60 24.83
N MET A 84 -5.48 -21.09 25.09
CA MET A 84 -4.89 -21.05 26.43
C MET A 84 -5.33 -19.80 27.20
N LYS A 85 -5.60 -19.92 28.51
CA LYS A 85 -5.98 -18.77 29.38
C LYS A 85 -4.89 -17.68 29.44
N LYS A 86 -3.62 -18.07 29.34
CA LYS A 86 -2.46 -17.17 29.32
C LYS A 86 -1.47 -17.67 28.26
N PRO A 87 -1.64 -17.28 26.99
CA PRO A 87 -0.75 -17.71 25.92
C PRO A 87 0.66 -17.16 26.13
N LYS A 88 1.67 -18.00 25.91
CA LYS A 88 3.05 -17.53 25.76
C LYS A 88 3.24 -17.04 24.34
N LEU A 89 3.28 -15.73 24.15
CA LEU A 89 3.50 -15.12 22.83
C LEU A 89 4.91 -15.46 22.33
N LEU A 90 5.00 -15.95 21.10
CA LEU A 90 6.27 -16.26 20.44
C LEU A 90 6.78 -15.02 19.72
N ARG A 91 8.07 -14.70 19.88
CA ARG A 91 8.69 -13.61 19.14
C ARG A 91 8.86 -14.02 17.67
N TRP A 92 8.24 -13.29 16.74
CA TRP A 92 8.57 -13.41 15.33
C TRP A 92 9.92 -12.76 15.03
N THR A 93 10.80 -13.52 14.36
CA THR A 93 12.17 -13.12 14.07
C THR A 93 12.51 -13.41 12.61
N ASN A 94 13.18 -12.48 11.92
CA ASN A 94 13.55 -12.66 10.52
C ASN A 94 14.75 -11.78 10.14
N ASP A 95 15.94 -12.39 10.06
CA ASP A 95 17.17 -11.68 9.73
C ASP A 95 17.13 -11.06 8.33
N LYS A 96 16.51 -11.73 7.34
CA LYS A 96 16.38 -11.19 5.98
C LYS A 96 15.54 -9.92 5.97
N TYR A 97 14.45 -9.90 6.73
CA TYR A 97 13.63 -8.72 6.90
C TYR A 97 14.44 -7.58 7.53
N LEU A 98 15.16 -7.84 8.63
CA LEU A 98 15.99 -6.82 9.27
C LEU A 98 17.07 -6.25 8.33
N GLN A 99 17.72 -7.10 7.53
CA GLN A 99 18.68 -6.65 6.51
C GLN A 99 18.01 -5.78 5.43
N TRP A 100 16.79 -6.13 5.02
CA TRP A 100 16.02 -5.30 4.10
C TRP A 100 15.63 -3.96 4.73
N VAL A 101 15.20 -3.93 6.00
CA VAL A 101 14.91 -2.68 6.73
C VAL A 101 16.15 -1.78 6.77
N LYS A 102 17.34 -2.34 7.02
CA LYS A 102 18.61 -1.60 7.01
C LYS A 102 18.96 -1.00 5.65
N SER A 103 18.47 -1.56 4.54
CA SER A 103 18.70 -1.00 3.21
C SER A 103 17.71 0.10 2.83
N GLN A 104 16.68 0.34 3.63
CA GLN A 104 15.70 1.39 3.39
C GLN A 104 16.24 2.75 3.88
N PRO A 105 15.79 3.87 3.28
CA PRO A 105 16.15 5.21 3.76
C PRO A 105 15.48 5.50 5.11
N CYS A 106 16.10 6.36 5.91
CA CYS A 106 15.57 6.81 7.20
C CYS A 106 14.17 7.42 7.04
N CYS A 107 13.21 7.00 7.87
CA CYS A 107 11.83 7.46 7.78
C CYS A 107 11.63 8.94 8.16
N VAL A 108 12.66 9.61 8.70
CA VAL A 108 12.65 11.04 9.03
C VAL A 108 13.31 11.88 7.94
N CYS A 109 14.59 11.64 7.65
CA CYS A 109 15.38 12.49 6.76
C CYS A 109 15.78 11.86 5.42
N GLY A 110 15.44 10.59 5.19
CA GLY A 110 15.80 9.88 3.96
C GLY A 110 17.27 9.44 3.85
N ALA A 111 18.12 9.76 4.84
CA ALA A 111 19.52 9.34 4.85
C ALA A 111 19.68 7.82 4.97
N THR A 112 20.87 7.30 4.68
CA THR A 112 21.20 5.89 4.84
C THR A 112 21.07 5.45 6.30
N VAL A 113 20.46 4.29 6.48
CA VAL A 113 20.26 3.67 7.79
C VAL A 113 21.50 2.90 8.21
N ASP A 114 21.79 2.96 9.51
CA ASP A 114 22.89 2.20 10.12
C ASP A 114 22.35 0.87 10.69
N ASP A 115 21.30 0.98 11.51
CA ASP A 115 20.63 -0.14 12.16
C ASP A 115 19.11 -0.02 12.11
N ALA A 116 18.43 -1.18 12.02
CA ALA A 116 16.98 -1.26 12.18
C ALA A 116 16.59 -0.93 13.62
N HIS A 117 15.69 0.03 13.80
CA HIS A 117 15.24 0.46 15.12
C HIS A 117 13.97 -0.29 15.52
N HIS A 118 14.04 -1.16 16.53
CA HIS A 118 12.85 -1.76 17.15
C HIS A 118 12.12 -0.72 17.99
N LEU A 119 10.79 -0.66 17.86
CA LEU A 119 9.97 0.30 18.62
C LEU A 119 10.18 0.15 20.13
N ILE A 120 10.24 1.28 20.82
CA ILE A 120 10.36 1.35 22.29
C ILE A 120 9.22 2.17 22.90
N GLY A 121 8.85 1.86 24.14
CA GLY A 121 7.88 2.64 24.91
C GLY A 121 6.40 2.26 24.70
N TYR A 122 6.09 1.27 23.86
CA TYR A 122 4.70 0.86 23.58
C TYR A 122 4.32 -0.56 24.07
N GLY A 123 5.14 -1.17 24.94
CA GLY A 123 4.83 -2.47 25.55
C GLY A 123 5.09 -3.71 24.66
N GLN A 124 5.75 -3.56 23.51
CA GLN A 124 6.16 -4.66 22.63
C GLN A 124 7.41 -5.40 23.15
N GLY A 125 8.00 -4.93 24.25
CA GLY A 125 9.14 -5.53 24.92
C GLY A 125 9.00 -5.45 26.44
N GLY A 126 9.84 -6.20 27.13
CA GLY A 126 9.97 -6.25 28.59
C GLY A 126 11.44 -6.38 28.98
N THR A 127 11.73 -6.58 30.27
CA THR A 127 13.11 -6.72 30.75
C THR A 127 13.79 -7.92 30.07
N GLY A 128 14.78 -7.64 29.21
CA GLY A 128 15.53 -8.67 28.47
C GLY A 128 14.82 -9.26 27.25
N THR A 129 13.68 -8.72 26.81
CA THR A 129 12.99 -9.17 25.59
C THR A 129 12.98 -8.11 24.50
N LYS A 130 13.07 -8.55 23.24
CA LYS A 130 12.99 -7.69 22.05
C LYS A 130 11.59 -7.77 21.45
N ALA A 131 11.16 -6.68 20.83
CA ALA A 131 9.95 -6.66 20.01
C ALA A 131 10.06 -7.66 18.84
N HIS A 132 8.94 -7.95 18.19
CA HIS A 132 8.96 -8.66 16.91
C HIS A 132 9.82 -7.90 15.92
N ASP A 133 10.56 -8.63 15.06
CA ASP A 133 11.36 -7.98 14.02
C ASP A 133 10.48 -7.19 13.04
N LEU A 134 9.19 -7.50 12.94
CA LEU A 134 8.23 -6.74 12.17
C LEU A 134 8.02 -5.31 12.70
N PHE A 135 8.26 -5.09 14.00
CA PHE A 135 8.11 -3.80 14.67
C PHE A 135 9.41 -3.02 14.66
N THR A 136 10.00 -2.89 13.47
CA THR A 136 11.20 -2.09 13.25
C THR A 136 10.98 -1.03 12.18
N ILE A 137 11.57 0.14 12.39
CA ILE A 137 11.62 1.22 11.41
C ILE A 137 13.07 1.55 11.01
N PRO A 138 13.29 2.02 9.76
CA PRO A 138 14.60 2.49 9.31
C PRO A 138 14.93 3.85 9.91
N LEU A 139 16.01 3.96 10.71
CA LEU A 139 16.53 5.23 11.23
C LEU A 139 18.02 5.38 10.96
N CYS A 140 18.45 6.58 10.56
CA CYS A 140 19.87 6.90 10.50
C CYS A 140 20.45 6.97 11.93
N ARG A 141 21.77 6.85 12.06
CA ARG A 141 22.46 6.84 13.36
C ARG A 141 22.08 8.02 14.27
N ILE A 142 21.89 9.21 13.68
CA ILE A 142 21.55 10.45 14.40
C ILE A 142 20.14 10.31 15.03
N HIS A 143 19.11 10.18 14.20
CA HIS A 143 17.73 10.04 14.69
C HIS A 143 17.55 8.82 15.60
N HIS A 144 18.26 7.73 15.33
CA HIS A 144 18.24 6.56 16.19
C HIS A 144 18.76 6.87 17.60
N SER A 145 19.88 7.58 17.69
CA SER A 145 20.48 7.97 18.98
C SER A 145 19.63 9.00 19.72
N GLU A 146 19.05 9.96 19.00
CA GLU A 146 18.16 10.98 19.56
C GLU A 146 16.89 10.36 20.14
N LEU A 147 16.28 9.42 19.41
CA LEU A 147 15.11 8.69 19.87
C LEU A 147 15.41 7.92 21.16
N HIS A 148 16.56 7.24 21.23
CA HIS A 148 16.98 6.56 22.47
C HIS A 148 17.26 7.52 23.64
N LYS A 149 17.60 8.78 23.36
CA LYS A 149 17.89 9.79 24.38
C LYS A 149 16.62 10.39 24.99
N ASP A 150 15.65 10.76 24.17
CA ASP A 150 14.34 11.26 24.61
C ASP A 150 13.23 10.82 23.64
N PRO A 151 12.63 9.64 23.86
CA PRO A 151 11.60 9.11 22.96
C PRO A 151 10.39 10.06 22.84
N ASN A 152 9.98 10.66 23.97
CA ASN A 152 8.80 11.51 24.01
C ASN A 152 9.04 12.85 23.29
N GLY A 153 10.21 13.45 23.48
CA GLY A 153 10.62 14.65 22.74
C GLY A 153 10.75 14.38 21.26
N TRP A 154 11.42 13.28 20.91
CA TRP A 154 11.64 12.88 19.53
C TRP A 154 10.32 12.67 18.78
N GLU A 155 9.35 11.99 19.38
CA GLU A 155 8.04 11.75 18.75
C GLU A 155 7.20 13.02 18.57
N ARG A 156 7.36 14.01 19.45
CA ARG A 156 6.70 15.32 19.27
C ARG A 156 7.25 16.08 18.05
N GLU A 157 8.53 15.90 17.75
CA GLU A 157 9.21 16.60 16.66
C GLU A 157 9.04 15.86 15.31
N HIS A 158 9.23 14.55 15.30
CA HIS A 158 9.32 13.74 14.07
C HIS A 158 8.06 12.91 13.78
N GLY A 159 7.10 12.89 14.71
CA GLY A 159 5.92 12.03 14.69
C GLY A 159 6.12 10.73 15.47
N SER A 160 5.00 10.12 15.88
CA SER A 160 4.99 8.89 16.68
C SER A 160 5.67 7.72 15.95
N GLN A 161 6.45 6.93 16.68
CA GLN A 161 7.03 5.68 16.19
C GLN A 161 5.97 4.74 15.58
N ILE A 162 4.75 4.70 16.14
CA ILE A 162 3.65 3.85 15.66
C ILE A 162 3.16 4.30 14.29
N ILE A 163 3.06 5.62 14.07
CA ILE A 163 2.66 6.16 12.77
C ILE A 163 3.73 5.92 11.72
N LEU A 164 5.00 6.09 12.08
CA LEU A 164 6.13 5.77 11.20
C LEU A 164 6.16 4.28 10.86
N LEU A 165 5.92 3.41 11.84
CA LEU A 165 5.80 1.97 11.64
C LEU A 165 4.65 1.63 10.69
N PHE A 166 3.45 2.19 10.90
CA PHE A 166 2.29 1.92 10.06
C PHE A 166 2.56 2.28 8.59
N LYS A 167 3.10 3.48 8.33
CA LYS A 167 3.50 3.90 6.98
C LYS A 167 4.57 3.00 6.38
N PHE A 168 5.54 2.59 7.19
CA PHE A 168 6.62 1.72 6.75
C PHE A 168 6.11 0.31 6.41
N LEU A 169 5.21 -0.26 7.21
CA LEU A 169 4.58 -1.55 6.95
C LEU A 169 3.70 -1.50 5.71
N ASP A 170 2.87 -0.46 5.54
CA ASP A 170 2.05 -0.28 4.34
C ASP A 170 2.90 -0.26 3.07
N ARG A 171 4.00 0.51 3.07
CA ARG A 171 4.97 0.49 1.97
C ARG A 171 5.62 -0.88 1.78
N SER A 172 6.01 -1.55 2.87
CA SER A 172 6.65 -2.87 2.80
C SER A 172 5.72 -3.91 2.17
N ILE A 173 4.44 -3.88 2.53
CA ILE A 173 3.38 -4.67 1.92
C ILE A 173 3.27 -4.30 0.45
N GLY A 174 3.07 -3.03 0.10
CA GLY A 174 2.93 -2.59 -1.29
C GLY A 174 4.11 -2.94 -2.21
N LEU A 175 5.31 -3.11 -1.66
CA LEU A 175 6.51 -3.55 -2.38
C LEU A 175 6.65 -5.09 -2.49
N GLY A 176 5.77 -5.86 -1.86
CA GLY A 176 5.81 -7.32 -1.87
C GLY A 176 6.92 -7.93 -1.00
N VAL A 177 7.34 -7.25 0.08
CA VAL A 177 8.43 -7.72 0.95
C VAL A 177 8.11 -9.05 1.65
N PHE A 178 6.83 -9.33 1.87
CA PHE A 178 6.35 -10.53 2.56
C PHE A 178 5.78 -11.59 1.61
N GLY A 179 6.13 -11.54 0.32
CA GLY A 179 5.63 -12.42 -0.75
C GLY A 179 6.67 -13.37 -1.32
#